data_AF-A0A1F9TWH7-F1
#
_entry.id   AF-A0A1F9TWH7-F1
#
_cell.length_a   1.000
_cell.length_b   1.000
_cell.length_c   1.000
_cell.angle_alpha   90.00
_cell.angle_beta   90.00
_cell.angle_gamma   90.00
#
_symmetry.space_group_name_H-M   'P 1'
#
loop_
_entity.id
_entity.type
_entity.pdbx_description
1 polymer ?
#
loop_
_entity_poly.entity_id
_entity_poly.type
_entity_poly.pdbx_seq_one_letter_code
_entity_poly.pdbx_strand_id
1 'polypeptide(L)'
;MSFKGAVEAKCPKGCEPFDAEIWSFIRGDKSPELRLFVLFRECNLIMCPECETAFFPLEPYIYFDPTAELLAFVFPESYREKKEFWLQKMHDDFVILKQTIGEGISLVIEPQIFFGQEELALVLEKDDYCGEEREVMEAIASDLGLVLYRVSPSFARQNEIPGALPYVPAQGGAVGKEGVIRGLEKVIAVNDRLTSFDAYLRWLKSSPDAGLPPASIVKSN
;
A
#
# COMPACT_ATOMS: atom_id res chain seq x y z
N MET A 1 3.99 16.54 2.63
CA MET A 1 5.37 16.60 3.15
C MET A 1 5.48 15.60 4.28
N SER A 2 6.61 14.93 4.45
CA SER A 2 6.91 14.09 5.62
C SER A 2 7.42 14.99 6.75
N PHE A 3 7.18 14.63 8.02
CA PHE A 3 7.66 15.43 9.14
C PHE A 3 8.10 14.55 10.31
N LYS A 4 9.01 15.11 11.10
CA LYS A 4 9.56 14.50 12.32
C LYS A 4 8.89 15.06 13.56
N GLY A 5 8.95 14.31 14.64
CA GLY A 5 8.68 14.74 16.00
C GLY A 5 9.88 14.48 16.90
N ALA A 6 10.03 15.29 17.95
CA ALA A 6 11.00 15.06 19.01
C ALA A 6 10.41 14.11 20.06
N VAL A 7 11.20 13.15 20.50
CA VAL A 7 10.82 12.15 21.51
C VAL A 7 11.96 11.93 22.50
N GLU A 8 11.61 11.62 23.75
CA GLU A 8 12.57 11.16 24.75
C GLU A 8 12.83 9.66 24.55
N ALA A 9 13.94 9.32 23.92
CA ALA A 9 14.31 7.94 23.63
C ALA A 9 14.92 7.26 24.86
N LYS A 10 14.42 6.05 25.17
CA LYS A 10 14.88 5.24 26.30
C LYS A 10 15.70 4.06 25.82
N CYS A 11 16.99 4.07 26.14
CA CYS A 11 17.91 3.01 25.75
C CYS A 11 17.52 1.67 26.39
N PRO A 12 17.43 0.56 25.63
CA PRO A 12 17.10 -0.75 26.19
C PRO A 12 18.21 -1.33 27.09
N LYS A 13 19.41 -0.74 27.09
CA LYS A 13 20.52 -1.09 27.99
C LYS A 13 20.52 -0.31 29.31
N GLY A 14 19.58 0.63 29.50
CA GLY A 14 19.44 1.40 30.74
C GLY A 14 20.35 2.63 30.84
N CYS A 15 20.91 3.12 29.73
CA CYS A 15 21.55 4.45 29.67
C CYS A 15 20.55 5.57 29.95
N GLU A 16 21.07 6.78 30.21
CA GLU A 16 20.23 7.96 30.40
C GLU A 16 19.35 8.22 29.16
N PRO A 17 18.08 8.64 29.35
CA PRO A 17 17.23 9.04 28.25
C PRO A 17 17.82 10.24 27.49
N PHE A 18 17.55 10.31 26.18
CA PHE A 18 18.04 11.39 25.33
C PHE A 18 17.00 11.81 24.29
N ASP A 19 17.06 13.07 23.87
CA ASP A 19 16.18 13.59 22.83
C ASP A 19 16.60 13.03 21.46
N ALA A 20 15.62 12.50 20.73
CA ALA A 20 15.79 12.03 19.37
C ALA A 20 14.70 12.58 18.46
N GLU A 21 15.04 12.83 17.20
CA GLU A 21 14.06 13.14 16.16
C GLU A 21 13.69 11.89 15.38
N ILE A 22 12.41 11.54 15.39
CA ILE A 22 11.87 10.40 14.64
C ILE A 22 10.83 10.87 13.63
N TRP A 23 10.64 10.13 12.55
CA TRP A 23 9.53 10.33 11.63
C TRP A 23 8.21 9.99 12.31
N SER A 24 7.31 10.95 12.38
CA SER A 24 5.94 10.75 12.89
C SER A 24 4.92 10.65 11.77
N PHE A 25 5.22 11.23 10.60
CA PHE A 25 4.40 11.12 9.40
C PHE A 25 5.26 11.06 8.14
N ILE A 26 5.02 10.05 7.31
CA ILE A 26 5.79 9.76 6.10
C ILE A 26 4.87 9.82 4.88
N ARG A 27 5.27 10.59 3.87
CA ARG A 27 4.66 10.60 2.53
C ARG A 27 5.42 9.65 1.61
N GLY A 28 4.95 8.40 1.51
CA GLY A 28 5.54 7.38 0.65
C GLY A 28 5.55 7.79 -0.82
N ASP A 29 4.48 8.43 -1.27
CA ASP A 29 4.32 8.95 -2.64
C ASP A 29 5.29 10.08 -3.01
N LYS A 30 5.87 10.76 -2.01
CA LYS A 30 6.73 11.94 -2.21
C LYS A 30 8.15 11.77 -1.71
N SER A 31 8.45 10.68 -0.99
CA SER A 31 9.72 10.49 -0.30
C SER A 31 10.26 9.08 -0.56
N PRO A 32 10.84 8.81 -1.75
CA PRO A 32 11.34 7.48 -2.10
C PRO A 32 12.36 6.93 -1.08
N GLU A 33 13.24 7.78 -0.56
CA GLU A 33 14.21 7.40 0.47
C GLU A 33 13.54 6.91 1.76
N LEU A 34 12.51 7.61 2.24
CA LEU A 34 11.78 7.18 3.44
C LEU A 34 10.98 5.91 3.21
N ARG A 35 10.44 5.73 2.00
CA ARG A 35 9.82 4.46 1.60
C ARG A 35 10.82 3.30 1.68
N LEU A 36 12.06 3.51 1.23
CA LEU A 36 13.13 2.50 1.33
C LEU A 36 13.46 2.19 2.79
N PHE A 37 13.53 3.17 3.68
CA PHE A 37 13.74 2.91 5.12
C PHE A 37 12.61 2.06 5.72
N VAL A 38 11.36 2.25 5.31
CA VAL A 38 10.25 1.40 5.74
C VAL A 38 10.41 -0.02 5.17
N LEU A 39 10.68 -0.16 3.87
CA LEU A 39 10.91 -1.46 3.22
C LEU A 39 12.03 -2.28 3.89
N PHE A 40 13.15 -1.63 4.21
CA PHE A 40 14.29 -2.28 4.85
C PHE A 40 14.12 -2.44 6.36
N ARG A 41 12.95 -2.08 6.92
CA ARG A 41 12.65 -2.09 8.36
C ARG A 41 13.62 -1.23 9.19
N GLU A 42 14.19 -0.18 8.60
CA GLU A 42 15.14 0.74 9.24
C GLU A 42 14.49 2.08 9.64
N CYS A 43 13.21 2.28 9.34
CA CYS A 43 12.50 3.50 9.70
C CYS A 43 12.54 3.73 11.21
N ASN A 44 13.04 4.91 11.61
CA ASN A 44 13.24 5.31 13.01
C ASN A 44 14.20 4.41 13.81
N LEU A 45 15.10 3.68 13.14
CA LEU A 45 16.24 3.06 13.81
C LEU A 45 17.19 4.16 14.30
N ILE A 46 17.43 4.21 15.61
CA ILE A 46 18.36 5.16 16.22
C ILE A 46 19.45 4.43 16.99
N MET A 47 20.52 5.14 17.31
CA MET A 47 21.65 4.61 18.08
C MET A 47 21.78 5.36 19.40
N CYS A 48 21.96 4.63 20.50
CA CYS A 48 22.24 5.23 21.80
C CYS A 48 23.62 5.94 21.76
N PRO A 49 23.72 7.21 22.18
CA PRO A 49 24.98 7.96 22.12
C PRO A 49 26.02 7.47 23.14
N GLU A 50 25.62 6.72 24.17
CA GLU A 50 26.53 6.23 25.22
C GLU A 50 27.08 4.82 24.95
N CYS A 51 26.22 3.89 24.52
CA CYS A 51 26.58 2.48 24.37
C CYS A 51 26.47 1.95 22.94
N GLU A 52 26.18 2.83 21.98
CA GLU A 52 26.10 2.54 20.54
C GLU A 52 25.09 1.43 20.16
N THR A 53 24.22 1.04 21.09
CA THR A 53 23.18 0.06 20.81
C THR A 53 22.13 0.69 19.91
N ALA A 54 21.85 0.03 18.77
CA ALA A 54 20.78 0.42 17.87
C ALA A 54 19.43 -0.13 18.36
N PHE A 55 18.38 0.69 18.29
CA PHE A 55 17.02 0.30 18.70
C PHE A 55 15.95 1.19 18.06
N PHE A 56 14.70 0.73 18.12
CA PHE A 56 13.53 1.49 17.71
C PHE A 56 12.85 2.10 18.94
N PRO A 57 12.61 3.42 18.99
CA PRO A 57 11.78 4.03 20.02
C PRO A 57 10.37 3.44 20.01
N LEU A 58 9.73 3.37 21.20
CA LEU A 58 8.36 2.86 21.34
C LEU A 58 7.31 3.91 20.96
N GLU A 59 7.46 4.47 19.77
CA GLU A 59 6.64 5.58 19.27
C GLU A 59 5.96 5.19 17.95
N PRO A 60 4.64 5.44 17.82
CA PRO A 60 3.94 5.17 16.58
C PRO A 60 4.26 6.21 15.51
N TYR A 61 4.09 5.82 14.24
CA TYR A 61 4.16 6.75 13.12
C TYR A 61 3.09 6.44 12.07
N ILE A 62 2.82 7.41 11.21
CA ILE A 62 1.87 7.27 10.11
C ILE A 62 2.63 7.20 8.79
N TYR A 63 2.37 6.17 7.99
CA TYR A 63 2.79 6.10 6.58
C TYR A 63 1.58 6.35 5.68
N PHE A 64 1.71 7.33 4.78
CA PHE A 64 0.65 7.71 3.87
C PHE A 64 1.16 7.73 2.43
N ASP A 65 0.51 6.93 1.60
CA ASP A 65 0.73 6.85 0.17
C ASP A 65 -0.63 6.85 -0.56
N PRO A 66 -1.09 8.02 -1.04
CA PRO A 66 -2.35 8.13 -1.75
C PRO A 66 -2.34 7.45 -3.13
N THR A 67 -1.18 7.29 -3.78
CA THR A 67 -1.12 6.63 -5.10
C THR A 67 -1.28 5.12 -4.97
N ALA A 68 -0.80 4.56 -3.85
CA ALA A 68 -1.04 3.19 -3.45
C ALA A 68 -2.37 2.97 -2.70
N GLU A 69 -3.19 4.01 -2.49
CA GLU A 69 -4.38 3.95 -1.62
C GLU A 69 -4.08 3.33 -0.23
N LEU A 70 -2.98 3.76 0.39
CA LEU A 70 -2.49 3.22 1.66
C LEU A 70 -2.35 4.33 2.72
N LEU A 71 -3.07 4.16 3.83
CA LEU A 71 -2.90 4.93 5.05
C LEU A 71 -2.63 3.93 6.18
N ALA A 72 -1.42 3.96 6.71
CA ALA A 72 -0.93 2.99 7.68
C ALA A 72 -0.57 3.69 8.99
N PHE A 73 -1.14 3.22 10.09
CA PHE A 73 -0.73 3.54 11.44
C PHE A 73 0.17 2.41 11.93
N VAL A 74 1.45 2.72 12.12
CA VAL A 74 2.47 1.75 12.49
C VAL A 74 2.78 1.95 13.97
N PHE A 75 2.42 0.95 14.78
CA PHE A 75 2.67 0.93 16.20
C PHE A 75 3.89 0.07 16.53
N PRO A 76 4.57 0.32 17.67
CA PRO A 76 5.58 -0.60 18.18
C PRO A 76 5.01 -2.01 18.37
N GLU A 77 5.84 -3.03 18.16
CA GLU A 77 5.43 -4.43 18.31
C GLU A 77 4.89 -4.75 19.72
N SER A 78 5.46 -4.12 20.75
CA SER A 78 5.01 -4.27 22.14
C SER A 78 3.56 -3.81 22.38
N TYR A 79 2.96 -3.04 21.45
CA TYR A 79 1.59 -2.57 21.58
C TYR A 79 0.57 -3.62 21.12
N ARG A 80 1.02 -4.71 20.48
CA ARG A 80 0.17 -5.79 19.98
C ARG A 80 -0.69 -6.44 21.07
N GLU A 81 -0.21 -6.51 22.31
CA GLU A 81 -0.97 -7.06 23.44
C GLU A 81 -2.27 -6.30 23.73
N LYS A 82 -2.35 -5.02 23.33
CA LYS A 82 -3.53 -4.16 23.47
C LYS A 82 -4.10 -3.78 22.10
N LYS A 83 -4.01 -4.68 21.12
CA LYS A 83 -4.41 -4.43 19.73
C LYS A 83 -5.82 -3.86 19.61
N GLU A 84 -6.80 -4.43 20.32
CA GLU A 84 -8.20 -3.98 20.27
C GLU A 84 -8.35 -2.53 20.75
N PHE A 85 -7.62 -2.15 21.80
CA PHE A 85 -7.62 -0.78 22.31
C PHE A 85 -7.06 0.20 21.28
N TRP A 86 -5.93 -0.15 20.65
CA TRP A 86 -5.31 0.71 19.63
C TRP A 86 -6.13 0.81 18.35
N LEU A 87 -6.78 -0.28 17.94
CA LEU A 87 -7.75 -0.29 16.85
C LEU A 87 -8.91 0.68 17.11
N GLN A 88 -9.52 0.59 18.29
CA GLN A 88 -10.63 1.48 18.64
C GLN A 88 -10.18 2.93 18.70
N LYS A 89 -9.05 3.21 19.36
CA LYS A 89 -8.51 4.57 19.46
C LYS A 89 -8.21 5.17 18.09
N MET A 90 -7.57 4.42 17.21
CA MET A 90 -7.30 4.87 15.85
C MET A 90 -8.59 5.16 15.09
N HIS A 91 -9.62 4.32 15.27
CA HIS A 91 -10.89 4.50 14.58
C HIS A 91 -11.56 5.80 15.02
N ASP A 92 -11.59 6.05 16.32
CA ASP A 92 -12.14 7.26 16.91
C ASP A 92 -11.37 8.50 16.42
N ASP A 93 -10.04 8.46 16.46
CA ASP A 93 -9.16 9.53 15.98
C ASP A 93 -9.38 9.82 14.49
N PHE A 94 -9.55 8.77 13.67
CA PHE A 94 -9.77 8.90 12.23
C PHE A 94 -11.15 9.46 11.89
N VAL A 95 -12.20 9.09 12.64
CA VAL A 95 -13.55 9.67 12.48
C VAL A 95 -13.52 11.17 12.78
N ILE A 96 -12.84 11.58 13.85
CA ILE A 96 -12.66 12.99 14.20
C ILE A 96 -11.87 13.73 13.10
N LEU A 97 -10.81 13.11 12.60
CA LEU A 97 -9.99 13.65 11.51
C LEU A 97 -10.82 13.88 10.24
N LYS A 98 -11.63 12.88 9.82
CA LYS A 98 -12.55 12.99 8.67
C LYS A 98 -13.53 14.16 8.83
N GLN A 99 -14.06 14.38 10.03
CA GLN A 99 -14.97 15.48 10.32
C GLN A 99 -14.28 16.85 10.30
N THR A 100 -13.00 16.92 10.68
CA THR A 100 -12.25 18.17 10.82
C THR A 100 -11.62 18.66 9.51
N ILE A 101 -11.16 17.75 8.65
CA ILE A 101 -10.43 18.08 7.42
C ILE A 101 -11.36 18.47 6.24
N GLY A 102 -12.66 18.13 6.32
CA GLY A 102 -13.63 18.43 5.27
C GLY A 102 -13.36 17.68 3.95
N GLU A 103 -14.24 17.86 2.96
CA GLU A 103 -14.26 17.14 1.67
C GLU A 103 -13.00 17.32 0.78
N GLY A 104 -12.05 18.18 1.18
CA GLY A 104 -10.86 18.52 0.39
C GLY A 104 -9.79 17.43 0.34
N ILE A 105 -9.78 16.49 1.28
CA ILE A 105 -9.07 15.23 1.16
C ILE A 105 -10.12 14.15 1.09
N SER A 106 -10.31 13.58 -0.10
CA SER A 106 -11.14 12.38 -0.26
C SER A 106 -10.41 11.23 0.43
N LEU A 107 -10.55 11.13 1.76
CA LEU A 107 -10.08 10.02 2.60
C LEU A 107 -11.02 8.82 2.37
N VAL A 108 -11.11 8.39 1.10
CA VAL A 108 -11.73 7.11 0.71
C VAL A 108 -10.85 5.95 1.17
N ILE A 109 -9.58 6.24 1.46
CA ILE A 109 -8.62 5.27 1.98
C ILE A 109 -8.92 5.02 3.46
N GLU A 110 -9.38 3.81 3.76
CA GLU A 110 -9.53 3.35 5.13
C GLU A 110 -8.15 3.08 5.76
N PRO A 111 -7.92 3.53 7.00
CA PRO A 111 -6.65 3.36 7.67
C PRO A 111 -6.46 1.90 8.08
N GLN A 112 -5.21 1.46 7.98
CA GLN A 112 -4.76 0.13 8.36
C GLN A 112 -3.80 0.25 9.55
N ILE A 113 -3.84 -0.74 10.43
CA ILE A 113 -2.97 -0.81 11.60
C ILE A 113 -1.94 -1.91 11.38
N PHE A 114 -0.69 -1.55 11.65
CA PHE A 114 0.45 -2.44 11.62
C PHE A 114 1.15 -2.40 12.97
N PHE A 115 1.66 -3.53 13.41
CA PHE A 115 2.48 -3.65 14.61
C PHE A 115 3.89 -4.07 14.19
N GLY A 116 4.87 -3.26 14.60
CA GLY A 116 6.24 -3.37 14.14
C GLY A 116 6.45 -2.88 12.70
N GLN A 117 7.71 -2.85 12.29
CA GLN A 117 8.11 -2.46 10.93
C GLN A 117 7.78 -3.55 9.90
N GLU A 118 7.77 -4.81 10.34
CA GLU A 118 7.68 -5.98 9.46
C GLU A 118 6.39 -6.01 8.65
N GLU A 119 5.24 -5.79 9.29
CA GLU A 119 3.95 -5.97 8.64
C GLU A 119 3.74 -4.95 7.50
N LEU A 120 4.14 -3.69 7.70
CA LEU A 120 4.06 -2.68 6.65
C LEU A 120 5.07 -2.96 5.53
N ALA A 121 6.30 -3.36 5.87
CA ALA A 121 7.32 -3.70 4.88
C ALA A 121 6.84 -4.83 3.95
N LEU A 122 6.26 -5.90 4.50
CA LEU A 122 5.70 -7.01 3.71
C LEU A 122 4.58 -6.57 2.76
N VAL A 123 3.74 -5.62 3.19
CA VAL A 123 2.70 -5.04 2.30
C VAL A 123 3.34 -4.30 1.14
N LEU A 124 4.35 -3.47 1.40
CA LEU A 124 5.03 -2.71 0.36
C LEU A 124 5.83 -3.61 -0.60
N GLU A 125 6.47 -4.67 -0.09
CA GLU A 125 7.17 -5.67 -0.90
C GLU A 125 6.22 -6.42 -1.84
N LYS A 126 5.05 -6.83 -1.33
CA LYS A 126 4.02 -7.48 -2.14
C LYS A 126 3.49 -6.53 -3.22
N ASP A 127 3.31 -5.26 -2.88
CA ASP A 127 2.89 -4.25 -3.85
C ASP A 127 3.92 -4.03 -4.95
N ASP A 128 5.21 -3.98 -4.60
CA ASP A 128 6.29 -3.83 -5.56
C ASP A 128 6.34 -5.04 -6.51
N TYR A 129 6.29 -6.26 -5.98
CA TYR A 129 6.23 -7.48 -6.79
C TYR A 129 5.04 -7.49 -7.76
N CYS A 130 3.83 -7.15 -7.27
CA CYS A 130 2.65 -7.02 -8.12
C CYS A 130 2.80 -5.90 -9.16
N GLY A 131 3.49 -4.82 -8.80
CA GLY A 131 3.81 -3.69 -9.67
C GLY A 131 4.71 -4.09 -10.83
N GLU A 132 5.77 -4.87 -10.56
CA GLU A 132 6.69 -5.38 -11.57
C GLU A 132 6.00 -6.29 -12.59
N GLU A 133 5.20 -7.26 -12.13
CA GLU A 133 4.43 -8.14 -13.04
C GLU A 133 3.42 -7.33 -13.88
N ARG A 134 2.82 -6.30 -13.28
CA ARG A 134 1.93 -5.36 -13.97
C ARG A 134 2.67 -4.58 -15.06
N GLU A 135 3.87 -4.06 -14.80
CA GLU A 135 4.65 -3.34 -15.81
C GLU A 135 4.94 -4.20 -17.05
N VAL A 136 5.26 -5.48 -16.85
CA VAL A 136 5.43 -6.45 -17.93
C VAL A 136 4.13 -6.62 -18.72
N MET A 137 3.00 -6.79 -18.03
CA MET A 137 1.69 -6.88 -18.68
C MET A 137 1.36 -5.61 -19.48
N GLU A 138 1.62 -4.42 -18.94
CA GLU A 138 1.32 -3.15 -19.59
C GLU A 138 2.11 -2.96 -20.89
N ALA A 139 3.39 -3.36 -20.89
CA ALA A 139 4.21 -3.36 -22.10
C ALA A 139 3.61 -4.27 -23.18
N ILE A 140 3.26 -5.51 -22.83
CA ILE A 140 2.62 -6.46 -23.75
C ILE A 140 1.27 -5.93 -24.25
N ALA A 141 0.46 -5.37 -23.36
CA ALA A 141 -0.84 -4.79 -23.71
C ALA A 141 -0.68 -3.62 -24.70
N SER A 142 0.34 -2.79 -24.52
CA SER A 142 0.68 -1.69 -25.42
C SER A 142 1.03 -2.21 -26.83
N ASP A 143 1.91 -3.21 -26.92
CA ASP A 143 2.32 -3.84 -28.19
C ASP A 143 1.13 -4.46 -28.94
N LEU A 144 0.15 -4.99 -28.19
CA LEU A 144 -1.07 -5.58 -28.72
C LEU A 144 -2.18 -4.57 -29.02
N GLY A 145 -1.95 -3.28 -28.76
CA GLY A 145 -2.95 -2.21 -28.93
C GLY A 145 -4.17 -2.35 -28.02
N LEU A 146 -4.00 -2.95 -26.84
CA LEU A 146 -5.04 -3.11 -25.83
C LEU A 146 -5.19 -1.85 -24.98
N VAL A 147 -6.37 -1.66 -24.39
CA VAL A 147 -6.63 -0.59 -23.44
C VAL A 147 -6.50 -1.13 -22.02
N LEU A 148 -6.11 -0.26 -21.08
CA LEU A 148 -5.92 -0.63 -19.68
C LEU A 148 -7.06 -0.09 -18.81
N TYR A 149 -7.61 -0.97 -17.98
CA TYR A 149 -8.50 -0.61 -16.89
C TYR A 149 -7.70 -0.59 -15.58
N ARG A 150 -7.61 0.57 -14.93
CA ARG A 150 -6.88 0.72 -13.66
C ARG A 150 -7.78 0.33 -12.49
N VAL A 151 -7.37 -0.68 -11.74
CA VAL A 151 -8.07 -1.15 -10.54
C VAL A 151 -7.62 -0.33 -9.34
N SER A 152 -8.53 -0.05 -8.39
CA SER A 152 -8.16 0.51 -7.07
C SER A 152 -7.04 -0.32 -6.44
N PRO A 153 -5.88 0.29 -6.12
CA PRO A 153 -4.78 -0.42 -5.45
C PRO A 153 -5.19 -1.08 -4.13
N SER A 154 -6.04 -0.43 -3.32
CA SER A 154 -6.54 -1.01 -2.07
C SER A 154 -7.38 -2.26 -2.34
N PHE A 155 -8.30 -2.20 -3.30
CA PHE A 155 -9.12 -3.34 -3.69
C PHE A 155 -8.27 -4.49 -4.26
N ALA A 156 -7.31 -4.16 -5.13
CA ALA A 156 -6.41 -5.12 -5.76
C ALA A 156 -5.62 -5.92 -4.70
N ARG A 157 -5.06 -5.22 -3.72
CA ARG A 157 -4.30 -5.82 -2.62
C ARG A 157 -5.15 -6.68 -1.69
N GLN A 158 -6.36 -6.24 -1.35
CA GLN A 158 -7.27 -7.01 -0.48
C GLN A 158 -7.80 -8.29 -1.13
N ASN A 159 -7.97 -8.28 -2.46
CA ASN A 159 -8.54 -9.40 -3.21
C ASN A 159 -7.47 -10.22 -3.96
N GLU A 160 -6.20 -9.86 -3.83
CA GLU A 160 -5.06 -10.51 -4.52
C GLU A 160 -5.25 -10.58 -6.04
N ILE A 161 -5.72 -9.48 -6.64
CA ILE A 161 -5.93 -9.37 -8.08
C ILE A 161 -4.98 -8.34 -8.72
N PRO A 162 -4.72 -8.41 -10.03
CA PRO A 162 -3.87 -7.43 -10.69
C PRO A 162 -4.39 -5.99 -10.57
N GLY A 163 -3.47 -5.04 -10.34
CA GLY A 163 -3.79 -3.61 -10.20
C GLY A 163 -4.13 -2.89 -11.52
N ALA A 164 -3.99 -3.56 -12.65
CA ALA A 164 -4.47 -3.10 -13.95
C ALA A 164 -4.92 -4.30 -14.78
N LEU A 165 -5.92 -4.10 -15.63
CA LEU A 165 -6.51 -5.16 -16.44
C LEU A 165 -6.50 -4.75 -17.92
N PRO A 166 -5.86 -5.53 -18.81
CA PRO A 166 -5.94 -5.29 -20.24
C PRO A 166 -7.33 -5.67 -20.73
N TYR A 167 -7.91 -4.87 -21.62
CA TYR A 167 -9.22 -5.18 -22.20
C TYR A 167 -9.32 -4.80 -23.67
N VAL A 168 -10.15 -5.56 -24.38
CA VAL A 168 -10.62 -5.22 -25.73
C VAL A 168 -11.94 -4.45 -25.60
N PRO A 169 -11.99 -3.17 -25.98
CA PRO A 169 -13.18 -2.34 -25.82
C PRO A 169 -14.39 -2.92 -26.60
N ALA A 170 -15.59 -2.76 -26.03
CA ALA A 170 -16.83 -3.04 -26.74
C ALA A 170 -17.10 -1.96 -27.82
N GLN A 171 -18.09 -2.18 -28.68
CA GLN A 171 -18.60 -1.12 -29.54
C GLN A 171 -19.06 0.05 -28.65
N GLY A 172 -18.43 1.23 -28.81
CA GLY A 172 -18.64 2.40 -27.95
C GLY A 172 -17.57 2.64 -26.88
N GLY A 173 -16.51 1.82 -26.81
CA GLY A 173 -15.33 2.09 -25.97
C GLY A 173 -15.46 1.68 -24.50
N ALA A 174 -16.64 1.18 -24.09
CA ALA A 174 -16.88 0.76 -22.71
C ALA A 174 -16.02 -0.45 -22.31
N VAL A 175 -15.54 -0.41 -21.07
CA VAL A 175 -14.92 -1.57 -20.40
C VAL A 175 -16.01 -2.54 -19.97
N GLY A 176 -15.78 -3.83 -20.19
CA GLY A 176 -16.69 -4.91 -19.82
C GLY A 176 -15.91 -6.18 -19.51
N LYS A 177 -16.52 -7.07 -18.76
CA LYS A 177 -15.91 -8.34 -18.32
C LYS A 177 -15.39 -9.18 -19.49
N GLU A 178 -16.19 -9.34 -20.53
CA GLU A 178 -15.83 -10.08 -21.74
C GLU A 178 -14.68 -9.42 -22.49
N GLY A 179 -14.61 -8.09 -22.43
CA GLY A 179 -13.47 -7.31 -22.93
C GLY A 179 -12.19 -7.61 -22.18
N VAL A 180 -12.26 -7.65 -20.84
CA VAL A 180 -11.14 -7.99 -19.95
C VAL A 180 -10.68 -9.42 -20.16
N ILE A 181 -11.60 -10.40 -20.22
CA ILE A 181 -11.27 -11.81 -20.48
C ILE A 181 -10.48 -11.93 -21.79
N ARG A 182 -10.96 -11.31 -22.88
CA ARG A 182 -10.25 -11.32 -24.17
C ARG A 182 -8.91 -10.62 -24.12
N GLY A 183 -8.78 -9.54 -23.34
CA GLY A 183 -7.52 -8.83 -23.14
C GLY A 183 -6.50 -9.71 -22.41
N LEU A 184 -6.90 -10.32 -21.30
CA LEU A 184 -6.08 -11.24 -20.53
C LEU A 184 -5.64 -12.45 -21.37
N GLU A 185 -6.54 -13.07 -22.12
CA GLU A 185 -6.21 -14.19 -23.02
C GLU A 185 -5.13 -13.82 -24.03
N LYS A 186 -5.19 -12.62 -24.61
CA LYS A 186 -4.19 -12.14 -25.56
C LYS A 186 -2.82 -11.91 -24.90
N VAL A 187 -2.78 -11.30 -23.72
CA VAL A 187 -1.52 -11.04 -23.00
C VAL A 187 -0.89 -12.35 -22.52
N ILE A 188 -1.67 -13.26 -21.94
CA ILE A 188 -1.18 -14.57 -21.46
C ILE A 188 -0.68 -15.44 -22.61
N ALA A 189 -1.30 -15.34 -23.80
CA ALA A 189 -0.80 -16.03 -24.99
C ALA A 189 0.60 -15.55 -25.44
N VAL A 190 0.99 -14.31 -25.10
CA VAL A 190 2.33 -13.77 -25.36
C VAL A 190 3.30 -14.11 -24.25
N ASN A 191 2.86 -14.06 -22.99
CA ASN A 191 3.69 -14.39 -21.83
C ASN A 191 2.88 -15.19 -20.79
N ASP A 192 3.12 -16.49 -20.74
CA ASP A 192 2.47 -17.42 -19.81
C ASP A 192 3.01 -17.36 -18.38
N ARG A 193 4.04 -16.53 -18.13
CA ARG A 193 4.62 -16.31 -16.79
C ARG A 193 3.93 -15.20 -15.99
N LEU A 194 2.88 -14.58 -16.55
CA LEU A 194 2.04 -13.62 -15.84
C LEU A 194 1.05 -14.35 -14.91
N THR A 195 1.60 -14.96 -13.87
CA THR A 195 0.91 -15.81 -12.90
C THR A 195 -0.30 -15.17 -12.23
N SER A 196 -0.21 -13.90 -11.78
CA SER A 196 -1.37 -13.24 -11.13
C SER A 196 -2.50 -12.97 -12.12
N PHE A 197 -2.15 -12.63 -13.37
CA PHE A 197 -3.10 -12.41 -14.45
C PHE A 197 -3.77 -13.69 -14.91
N ASP A 198 -3.02 -14.79 -15.02
CA ASP A 198 -3.57 -16.10 -15.35
C ASP A 198 -4.48 -16.63 -14.23
N ALA A 199 -4.08 -16.48 -12.96
CA ALA A 199 -4.93 -16.80 -11.82
C ALA A 199 -6.25 -16.01 -11.86
N TYR A 200 -6.17 -14.70 -12.12
CA TYR A 200 -7.35 -13.85 -12.24
C TYR A 200 -8.24 -14.19 -13.44
N LEU A 201 -7.65 -14.53 -14.61
CA LEU A 201 -8.39 -14.99 -15.78
C LEU A 201 -9.19 -16.27 -15.47
N ARG A 202 -8.57 -17.25 -14.81
CA ARG A 202 -9.25 -18.49 -14.39
C ARG A 202 -10.40 -18.19 -13.44
N TRP A 203 -10.17 -17.31 -12.46
CA TRP A 203 -11.21 -16.89 -11.51
C TRP A 203 -12.39 -16.22 -12.23
N LEU A 204 -12.14 -15.26 -13.13
CA LEU A 204 -13.17 -14.58 -13.92
C LEU A 204 -14.03 -15.53 -14.75
N LYS A 205 -13.40 -16.55 -15.36
CA LYS A 205 -14.09 -17.60 -16.13
C LYS A 205 -14.95 -18.50 -15.25
N SER A 206 -14.51 -18.77 -14.02
CA SER A 206 -15.25 -19.60 -13.06
C SER A 206 -16.38 -18.86 -12.32
N SER A 207 -16.39 -17.53 -12.37
CA SER A 207 -17.31 -16.67 -11.61
C SER A 207 -18.18 -15.82 -12.55
N PRO A 208 -19.23 -16.36 -13.18
CA PRO A 208 -20.01 -15.66 -14.20
C PRO A 208 -20.69 -14.38 -13.71
N ASP A 209 -21.08 -14.33 -12.43
CA ASP A 209 -21.74 -13.17 -11.82
C ASP A 209 -20.77 -12.09 -11.31
N ALA A 210 -19.45 -12.33 -11.39
CA ALA A 210 -18.46 -11.35 -10.96
C ALA A 210 -18.51 -10.10 -11.86
N GLY A 211 -18.70 -8.94 -11.24
CA GLY A 211 -18.56 -7.62 -11.87
C GLY A 211 -17.10 -7.21 -12.05
N LEU A 212 -16.88 -6.05 -12.65
CA LEU A 212 -15.55 -5.43 -12.69
C LEU A 212 -15.16 -4.91 -11.30
N PRO A 213 -13.89 -5.03 -10.91
CA PRO A 213 -13.42 -4.43 -9.67
C PRO A 213 -13.53 -2.89 -9.74
N PRO A 214 -13.58 -2.17 -8.62
CA PRO A 214 -13.66 -0.72 -8.63
C PRO A 214 -12.45 -0.07 -9.33
N ALA A 215 -12.71 0.98 -10.10
CA ALA A 215 -11.67 1.75 -10.76
C ALA A 215 -10.83 2.51 -9.72
N SER A 216 -9.54 2.70 -10.00
CA SER A 216 -8.71 3.56 -9.17
C SER A 216 -9.24 4.99 -9.16
N ILE A 217 -9.27 5.60 -7.97
CA ILE A 217 -9.60 7.02 -7.79
C ILE A 217 -8.44 7.93 -8.18
N VAL A 218 -7.24 7.37 -8.30
CA VAL A 218 -6.03 8.08 -8.69
C VAL A 218 -6.02 8.19 -10.21
N LYS A 219 -6.33 9.37 -10.73
CA LYS A 219 -6.12 9.66 -12.15
C LYS A 219 -4.61 9.68 -12.39
N SER A 220 -4.11 8.73 -13.16
CA SER A 220 -2.75 8.80 -13.69
C SER A 220 -2.62 10.07 -14.54
N ASN A 221 -1.62 10.90 -14.21
CA ASN A 221 -1.18 12.00 -15.08
C ASN A 221 -0.62 11.46 -16.39
#